data_AF-A0A699T1Q6-F1
#
_entry.id   AF-A0A699T1Q6-F1
#
_cell.length_a   1.000
_cell.length_b   1.000
_cell.length_c   1.000
_cell.angle_alpha   90.00
_cell.angle_beta   90.00
_cell.angle_gamma   90.00
#
_symmetry.space_group_name_H-M   'P 1'
#
loop_
_entity.id
_entity.type
_entity.pdbx_description
1 polymer ?
#
loop_
_entity_poly.entity_id
_entity_poly.type
_entity_poly.pdbx_seq_one_letter_code
_entity_poly.pdbx_strand_id
1 'polypeptide(L)'
;MTGDRSQLINFVQKFLGTVKFGNDHVAKIMGYGDYQIRNVTISRVYYVEGLGHNLFSVRQFCDSDLEVAFRQHTFFIRNLEGVYLLTDSRGNNLYTLSLQDMMASSPI
;
A
#
# COMPACT_ATOMS: atom_id res chain seq x y z
N MET A 1 -2.31 1.53 -5.47
CA MET A 1 -1.75 1.95 -6.77
C MET A 1 -0.24 2.03 -6.63
N THR A 2 0.51 1.62 -7.64
CA THR A 2 1.97 1.71 -7.70
C THR A 2 2.41 2.25 -9.06
N GLY A 3 3.49 3.02 -9.08
CA GLY A 3 4.18 3.41 -10.32
C GLY A 3 5.34 2.49 -10.68
N ASP A 4 5.63 1.50 -9.84
CA ASP A 4 6.65 0.50 -10.08
C ASP A 4 5.99 -0.86 -10.34
N ARG A 5 5.96 -1.26 -11.61
CA ARG A 5 5.42 -2.55 -12.06
C ARG A 5 6.23 -3.73 -11.53
N SER A 6 7.52 -3.56 -11.23
CA SER A 6 8.37 -4.66 -10.74
C SER A 6 7.97 -5.15 -9.34
N GLN A 7 7.23 -4.33 -8.60
CA GLN A 7 6.71 -4.65 -7.27
C GLN A 7 5.42 -5.48 -7.31
N LEU A 8 4.86 -5.74 -8.49
CA LEU A 8 3.62 -6.49 -8.65
C LEU A 8 3.89 -7.92 -9.12
N ILE A 9 3.25 -8.88 -8.45
CA ILE A 9 3.15 -10.27 -8.88
C ILE A 9 1.79 -10.50 -9.55
N ASN A 10 1.65 -11.61 -10.29
CA ASN A 10 0.41 -11.96 -11.01
C ASN A 10 -0.11 -10.82 -11.92
N PHE A 11 0.80 -10.03 -12.49
CA PHE A 11 0.44 -8.81 -13.20
C PHE A 11 -0.36 -9.09 -14.48
N VAL A 12 -1.53 -8.47 -14.59
CA VAL A 12 -2.37 -8.46 -15.78
C VAL A 12 -2.26 -7.10 -16.45
N GLN A 13 -1.63 -7.07 -17.63
CA GLN A 13 -1.54 -5.88 -18.45
C GLN A 13 -2.88 -5.61 -19.15
N LYS A 14 -3.52 -4.49 -18.80
CA LYS A 14 -4.81 -4.08 -19.38
C LYS A 14 -5.01 -2.59 -19.13
N PHE A 15 -5.38 -1.84 -20.16
CA PHE A 15 -5.83 -0.48 -19.97
C PHE A 15 -7.17 -0.47 -19.21
N LEU A 16 -7.21 0.20 -18.07
CA LEU A 16 -8.39 0.25 -17.18
C LEU A 16 -8.99 1.65 -17.04
N GLY A 17 -8.34 2.68 -17.59
CA GLY A 17 -8.77 4.07 -17.48
C GLY A 17 -7.62 5.00 -17.12
N THR A 18 -7.96 6.17 -16.58
CA THR A 18 -7.01 7.23 -16.23
C THR A 18 -7.23 7.74 -14.82
N VAL A 19 -6.17 8.19 -14.17
CA VAL A 19 -6.21 8.92 -12.90
C VAL A 19 -5.81 10.37 -13.17
N LYS A 20 -6.57 11.32 -12.62
CA LYS A 20 -6.23 12.74 -12.62
C LYS A 20 -5.68 13.11 -11.25
N PHE A 21 -4.47 13.66 -11.22
CA PHE A 21 -3.81 14.10 -10.00
C PHE A 21 -4.27 15.50 -9.58
N GLY A 22 -3.96 15.88 -8.34
CA GLY A 22 -4.31 17.20 -7.80
C GLY A 22 -3.65 18.38 -8.53
N ASN A 23 -2.60 18.13 -9.32
CA ASN A 23 -1.94 19.10 -10.19
C ASN A 23 -2.45 19.06 -11.65
N ASP A 24 -3.64 18.52 -11.87
CA ASP A 24 -4.29 18.32 -13.17
C ASP A 24 -3.60 17.37 -14.15
N HIS A 25 -2.42 16.82 -13.82
CA HIS A 25 -1.79 15.79 -14.64
C HIS A 25 -2.65 14.53 -14.71
N VAL A 26 -2.67 13.87 -15.88
CA VAL A 26 -3.46 12.66 -16.11
C VAL A 26 -2.53 11.51 -16.47
N ALA A 27 -2.61 10.41 -15.72
CA ALA A 27 -1.87 9.18 -15.97
C ALA A 27 -2.80 8.02 -16.35
N LYS A 28 -2.26 7.04 -17.07
CA LYS A 28 -2.98 5.83 -17.48
C LYS A 28 -2.82 4.73 -16.43
N ILE A 29 -3.92 4.01 -16.18
CA ILE A 29 -3.91 2.75 -15.45
C ILE A 29 -3.64 1.64 -16.47
N MET A 30 -2.44 1.05 -16.40
CA MET A 30 -1.92 0.13 -17.43
C MET A 30 -2.08 -1.36 -17.06
N GLY A 31 -2.56 -1.64 -15.85
CA GLY A 31 -2.87 -2.99 -15.41
C GLY A 31 -3.07 -3.07 -13.91
N TYR A 32 -3.10 -4.29 -13.39
CA TYR A 32 -3.15 -4.58 -11.96
C TYR A 32 -2.39 -5.86 -11.66
N GLY A 33 -1.95 -6.01 -10.43
CA GLY A 33 -1.38 -7.23 -9.89
C GLY A 33 -1.51 -7.25 -8.38
N ASP A 34 -0.95 -8.26 -7.74
CA ASP A 34 -0.91 -8.34 -6.29
C ASP A 34 0.42 -7.78 -5.79
N TYR A 35 0.41 -7.16 -4.62
CA TYR A 35 1.59 -6.60 -3.97
C TYR A 35 1.88 -7.40 -2.72
N GLN A 36 3.03 -8.04 -2.66
CA GLN A 36 3.39 -8.90 -1.53
C GLN A 36 4.33 -8.17 -0.58
N ILE A 37 3.96 -8.13 0.70
CA ILE A 37 4.79 -7.61 1.80
C ILE A 37 4.91 -8.74 2.81
N ARG A 38 6.05 -9.45 2.81
CA ARG A 38 6.25 -10.65 3.61
C ARG A 38 5.14 -11.69 3.36
N ASN A 39 4.36 -12.02 4.37
CA ASN A 39 3.23 -12.95 4.34
C ASN A 39 1.88 -12.26 4.02
N VAL A 40 1.86 -10.93 3.89
CA VAL A 40 0.66 -10.16 3.54
C VAL A 40 0.61 -9.96 2.03
N THR A 41 -0.54 -10.26 1.43
CA THR A 41 -0.78 -9.99 0.01
C THR A 41 -1.86 -8.93 -0.14
N ILE A 42 -1.49 -7.76 -0.64
CA ILE A 42 -2.45 -6.73 -1.01
C ILE A 42 -2.90 -6.99 -2.44
N SER A 43 -4.15 -7.43 -2.59
CA SER A 43 -4.67 -7.80 -3.90
C SER A 43 -5.05 -6.58 -4.76
N ARG A 44 -5.04 -6.79 -6.09
CA ARG A 44 -5.58 -5.84 -7.09
C ARG A 44 -5.00 -4.42 -6.99
N VAL A 45 -3.69 -4.31 -6.82
CA VAL A 45 -2.98 -3.03 -6.86
C VAL A 45 -2.82 -2.58 -8.31
N TYR A 46 -3.43 -1.44 -8.64
CA TYR A 46 -3.31 -0.84 -9.97
C TYR A 46 -1.91 -0.30 -10.25
N TYR A 47 -1.39 -0.60 -11.44
CA TYR A 47 -0.19 0.01 -11.99
C TYR A 47 -0.58 1.28 -12.76
N VAL A 48 -0.02 2.42 -12.35
CA VAL A 48 -0.27 3.74 -12.92
C VAL A 48 1.04 4.31 -13.46
N GLU A 49 1.09 4.57 -14.76
CA GLU A 49 2.28 5.10 -15.42
C GLU A 49 2.63 6.49 -14.86
N GLY A 50 3.89 6.69 -14.44
CA GLY A 50 4.36 7.98 -13.91
C GLY A 50 3.95 8.28 -12.47
N LEU A 51 3.36 7.33 -11.73
CA LEU A 51 3.04 7.52 -10.31
C LEU A 51 4.34 7.49 -9.47
N GLY A 52 4.72 8.63 -8.87
CA GLY A 52 5.97 8.74 -8.11
C GLY A 52 5.99 8.02 -6.76
N HIS A 53 4.83 7.85 -6.11
CA HIS A 53 4.72 7.18 -4.80
C HIS A 53 3.54 6.21 -4.76
N ASN A 54 3.72 5.09 -4.06
CA ASN A 54 2.66 4.11 -3.89
C ASN A 54 1.53 4.68 -3.03
N LEU A 55 0.29 4.38 -3.42
CA LEU A 55 -0.92 4.77 -2.68
C LEU A 55 -1.73 3.52 -2.33
N PHE A 56 -1.77 3.16 -1.05
CA PHE A 56 -2.61 2.07 -0.55
C PHE A 56 -3.78 2.65 0.23
N SER A 57 -4.96 2.06 0.08
CA SER A 57 -6.12 2.41 0.91
C SER A 57 -6.12 1.57 2.19
N VAL A 58 -6.64 2.11 3.29
CA VAL A 58 -6.85 1.36 4.54
C VAL A 58 -7.68 0.09 4.29
N ARG A 59 -8.70 0.20 3.43
CA ARG A 59 -9.54 -0.94 3.05
C ARG A 59 -8.74 -2.09 2.45
N GLN A 60 -7.75 -1.82 1.61
CA GLN A 60 -6.90 -2.87 1.03
C GLN A 60 -6.10 -3.64 2.09
N PHE A 61 -5.68 -2.99 3.16
CA PHE A 61 -5.07 -3.68 4.30
C PHE A 61 -6.12 -4.53 5.05
N CYS A 62 -7.31 -3.99 5.29
CA CYS A 62 -8.39 -4.73 5.97
C CYS A 62 -8.88 -5.94 5.17
N ASP A 63 -8.98 -5.83 3.85
CA ASP A 63 -9.32 -6.94 2.95
C ASP A 63 -8.20 -8.02 2.93
N SER A 64 -7.02 -7.71 3.47
CA SER A 64 -5.87 -8.62 3.62
C SER A 64 -5.69 -9.09 5.07
N ASP A 65 -6.77 -9.11 5.85
CA ASP A 65 -6.79 -9.57 7.25
C ASP A 65 -5.90 -8.76 8.21
N LEU A 66 -5.67 -7.48 7.90
CA LEU A 66 -4.91 -6.57 8.75
C LEU A 66 -5.80 -5.55 9.43
N GLU A 67 -5.53 -5.32 10.72
CA GLU A 67 -6.08 -4.20 11.46
C GLU A 67 -5.16 -3.01 11.31
N VAL A 68 -5.72 -1.88 10.88
CA VAL A 68 -5.04 -0.58 10.85
C VAL A 68 -5.73 0.33 11.86
N ALA A 69 -4.98 0.84 12.84
CA ALA A 69 -5.52 1.72 13.85
C ALA A 69 -4.71 3.01 13.94
N PHE A 70 -5.42 4.13 14.02
CA PHE A 70 -4.84 5.47 14.18
C PHE A 70 -5.15 6.01 15.58
N ARG A 71 -4.14 6.59 16.21
CA ARG A 71 -4.21 7.31 17.48
C ARG A 71 -3.58 8.68 17.30
N GLN A 72 -3.86 9.63 18.20
CA GLN A 72 -3.44 11.03 18.07
C GLN A 72 -1.97 11.24 17.66
N HIS A 73 -1.06 10.40 18.15
CA HIS A 73 0.38 10.51 17.92
C HIS A 73 1.01 9.26 17.28
N THR A 74 0.24 8.19 17.07
CA THR A 74 0.77 6.90 16.60
C THR A 74 -0.23 6.18 15.72
N PHE A 75 0.24 5.25 14.92
CA PHE A 75 -0.59 4.27 14.25
C PHE A 75 0.08 2.92 14.28
N PHE A 76 -0.71 1.86 14.09
CA PHE A 76 -0.17 0.52 13.96
C PHE A 76 -0.92 -0.30 12.92
N ILE A 77 -0.22 -1.31 12.42
CA ILE A 77 -0.76 -2.37 11.58
C ILE A 77 -0.44 -3.70 12.26
N ARG A 78 -1.45 -4.55 12.46
CA ARG A 78 -1.27 -5.88 13.04
C ARG A 78 -2.09 -6.93 12.31
N ASN A 79 -1.65 -8.19 12.38
CA ASN A 79 -2.41 -9.32 11.85
C ASN A 79 -3.54 -9.74 12.82
N LEU A 80 -4.36 -10.72 12.41
CA LEU A 80 -5.46 -11.24 13.23
C LEU A 80 -5.00 -11.93 14.53
N GLU A 81 -3.75 -12.38 14.60
CA GLU A 81 -3.15 -12.97 15.81
C GLU A 81 -2.70 -11.90 16.82
N GLY A 82 -2.81 -10.62 16.46
CA GLY A 82 -2.42 -9.50 17.31
C GLY A 82 -0.94 -9.11 17.20
N VAL A 83 -0.18 -9.72 16.27
CA VAL A 83 1.24 -9.41 16.04
C VAL A 83 1.36 -8.09 15.28
N TYR A 84 2.09 -7.14 15.88
CA TYR A 84 2.39 -5.85 15.26
C TYR A 84 3.37 -6.02 14.10
N LEU A 85 2.91 -5.70 12.89
CA LEU A 85 3.73 -5.67 11.68
C LEU A 85 4.44 -4.32 11.51
N LEU A 86 3.79 -3.25 11.96
CA LEU A 86 4.32 -1.89 11.97
C LEU A 86 3.71 -1.12 13.12
N THR A 87 4.52 -0.30 13.80
CA THR A 87 4.06 0.76 14.69
C THR A 87 4.92 1.97 14.42
N ASP A 88 4.30 3.11 14.14
CA ASP A 88 5.04 4.34 13.87
C ASP A 88 4.23 5.57 14.33
N SER A 89 4.89 6.72 14.37
CA SER A 89 4.41 7.97 14.90
C SER A 89 3.81 8.87 13.82
N ARG A 90 2.90 9.76 14.23
CA ARG A 90 2.36 10.80 13.37
C ARG A 90 3.42 11.90 13.20
N GLY A 91 3.84 12.15 11.97
CA GLY A 91 4.69 13.30 11.62
C GLY A 91 3.86 14.46 11.08
N ASN A 92 3.94 15.63 11.70
CA ASN A 92 3.09 16.79 11.38
C ASN A 92 1.59 16.40 11.41
N ASN A 93 0.94 16.39 10.25
CA ASN A 93 -0.44 15.99 10.06
C ASN A 93 -0.59 14.71 9.22
N LEU A 94 0.47 13.92 9.07
CA LEU A 94 0.51 12.72 8.25
C LEU A 94 0.95 11.49 9.07
N TYR A 95 0.36 10.35 8.73
CA TYR A 95 0.86 9.04 9.13
C TYR A 95 1.59 8.47 7.92
N THR A 96 2.91 8.36 8.02
CA THR A 96 3.74 7.85 6.94
C THR A 96 3.96 6.36 7.16
N LEU A 97 3.77 5.57 6.10
CA LEU A 97 4.01 4.14 6.12
C LEU A 97 5.28 3.83 5.33
N SER A 98 6.26 3.22 6.01
CA SER A 98 7.43 2.63 5.38
C SER A 98 7.20 1.12 5.21
N LEU A 99 7.06 0.68 3.96
CA LEU A 99 6.97 -0.75 3.65
C LEU A 99 8.28 -1.48 3.99
N GLN A 100 9.42 -0.79 3.93
CA GLN A 100 10.70 -1.36 4.32
C GLN A 100 10.75 -1.65 5.82
N ASP A 101 10.19 -0.78 6.65
CA ASP A 101 10.14 -0.99 8.11
C ASP A 101 9.19 -2.15 8.45
N MET A 102 8.10 -2.29 7.69
CA MET A 102 7.21 -3.46 7.77
C MET A 102 7.91 -4.76 7.34
N MET A 103 8.89 -4.70 6.42
CA MET A 103 9.75 -5.84 6.06
C MET A 103 10.81 -6.14 7.13
N ALA A 104 11.28 -5.13 7.86
CA ALA A 104 12.34 -5.24 8.86
C ALA A 104 11.85 -5.62 10.26
N SER A 105 10.54 -5.50 10.53
CA SER A 105 9.96 -5.93 11.81
C SER A 105 10.17 -7.43 12.04
N SER A 106 10.29 -7.84 13.30
CA SER A 106 10.69 -9.20 13.67
C SER A 106 9.87 -10.30 12.94
N PRO A 107 10.48 -11.47 12.65
CA PRO A 107 9.75 -12.64 12.17
C PRO A 107 8.60 -13.00 13.11
N ILE A 108 7.46 -13.39 12.52
CA ILE A 108 6.41 -14.16 13.20
C ILE A 108 6.99 -15.56 13.45
#